data_AF-A0A2Y9JX33-F1
#
_entry.id   AF-A0A2Y9JX33-F1
#
_cell.length_a   1.000
_cell.length_b   1.000
_cell.length_c   1.000
_cell.angle_alpha   90.00
_cell.angle_beta   90.00
_cell.angle_gamma   90.00
#
_symmetry.space_group_name_H-M   'P 1'
#
loop_
_entity.id
_entity.type
_entity.pdbx_description
1 polymer ?
#
loop_
_entity_poly.entity_id
_entity_poly.type
_entity_poly.pdbx_seq_one_letter_code
_entity_poly.pdbx_strand_id
1 'polypeptide(L)'
;MTLSRFAYNGKRCPSSYNILDNSKIISEECQNELKMLLHHYYPIEIDPHRTIKEKLPHMVEWWTKAHDLLCQQKIQKAQIAQVVRESNAMLREGYKMFFNTLYQNNIPLFIFSAGIGDILEEIIRQMKVFHPNIHIVSNYMDFDEDGFLQGFKGRLIHTYNKSSSVCENSGYFQQLQGKTNILLLGDSMGDLTMADGVPGVENILKIGFLNDKVGAGPGLPGSGCPSVSMPDKCLVNTSMCWSRSSLRGTEVWHELYSHGKTAMTAVSGTRCDSGVQRHCWVLTMYMAY
;
A
#
# COMPACT_ATOMS: atom_id res chain seq x y z
N MET A 1 5.38 -2.71 -2.60
CA MET A 1 6.10 -1.80 -1.72
C MET A 1 5.69 -0.37 -2.05
N THR A 2 4.46 0.04 -1.67
CA THR A 2 4.00 1.43 -1.89
C THR A 2 4.38 2.30 -0.69
N LEU A 3 4.00 1.94 0.54
CA LEU A 3 4.42 2.64 1.77
C LEU A 3 5.84 2.28 2.22
N SER A 4 6.23 1.03 1.99
CA SER A 4 7.57 0.51 2.23
C SER A 4 8.48 0.84 1.05
N ARG A 5 9.78 0.94 1.31
CA ARG A 5 10.79 1.08 0.24
C ARG A 5 10.88 -0.22 -0.53
N PHE A 6 11.11 -0.14 -1.85
CA PHE A 6 11.43 -1.30 -2.67
C PHE A 6 12.86 -1.81 -2.44
N ALA A 7 13.81 -0.86 -2.40
CA ALA A 7 15.20 -1.13 -2.13
C ALA A 7 15.85 -0.03 -1.28
N TYR A 8 16.93 -0.38 -0.60
CA TYR A 8 17.80 0.53 0.14
C TYR A 8 19.27 0.16 -0.05
N ASN A 9 20.10 1.12 -0.45
CA ASN A 9 21.52 0.92 -0.72
C ASN A 9 21.83 -0.28 -1.63
N GLY A 10 21.06 -0.44 -2.70
CA GLY A 10 21.21 -1.53 -3.67
C GLY A 10 20.72 -2.91 -3.21
N LYS A 11 20.14 -3.01 -2.01
CA LYS A 11 19.54 -4.26 -1.49
C LYS A 11 18.02 -4.15 -1.47
N ARG A 12 17.34 -5.23 -1.82
CA ARG A 12 15.87 -5.32 -1.76
C ARG A 12 15.39 -5.27 -0.31
N CYS A 13 14.41 -4.43 -0.05
CA CYS A 13 13.71 -4.41 1.24
C CYS A 13 12.68 -5.56 1.29
N PRO A 14 12.39 -6.11 2.48
CA PRO A 14 11.51 -7.26 2.59
C PRO A 14 10.03 -6.84 2.54
N SER A 15 9.22 -7.68 1.89
CA SER A 15 7.75 -7.69 2.04
C SER A 15 7.34 -8.13 3.45
N SER A 16 6.05 -7.98 3.80
CA SER A 16 5.53 -8.54 5.06
C SER A 16 5.65 -10.07 5.13
N TYR A 17 5.52 -10.79 4.01
CA TYR A 17 5.85 -12.22 3.96
C TYR A 17 7.35 -12.44 4.15
N ASN A 18 8.20 -11.70 3.45
CA ASN A 18 9.66 -11.93 3.51
C ASN A 18 10.27 -11.55 4.87
N ILE A 19 9.63 -10.69 5.65
CA ILE A 19 9.99 -10.45 7.05
C ILE A 19 9.83 -11.76 7.84
N LEU A 20 8.73 -12.50 7.61
CA LEU A 20 8.47 -13.77 8.24
C LEU A 20 9.34 -14.89 7.64
N ASP A 21 9.35 -15.04 6.31
CA ASP A 21 10.10 -16.09 5.60
C ASP A 21 11.58 -16.09 5.97
N ASN A 22 12.21 -14.91 6.06
CA ASN A 22 13.64 -14.77 6.37
C ASN A 22 13.95 -14.76 7.87
N SER A 23 12.93 -14.93 8.72
CA SER A 23 13.12 -14.91 10.17
C SER A 23 13.64 -16.25 10.68
N LYS A 24 14.25 -16.22 11.88
CA LYS A 24 14.78 -17.41 12.54
C LYS A 24 13.71 -18.38 13.04
N ILE A 25 12.44 -17.99 13.00
CA ILE A 25 11.32 -18.82 13.47
C ILE A 25 10.78 -19.75 12.36
N ILE A 26 11.26 -19.59 11.12
CA ILE A 26 10.93 -20.47 9.98
C ILE A 26 12.12 -21.38 9.71
N SER A 27 11.87 -22.70 9.59
CA SER A 27 12.92 -23.68 9.31
C SER A 27 13.54 -23.47 7.93
N GLU A 28 14.81 -23.86 7.76
CA GLU A 28 15.47 -23.78 6.45
C GLU A 28 14.76 -24.61 5.37
N GLU A 29 14.17 -25.74 5.75
CA GLU A 29 13.35 -26.59 4.87
C GLU A 29 12.13 -25.81 4.36
N CYS A 30 11.35 -25.22 5.26
CA CYS A 30 10.19 -24.40 4.90
C CYS A 30 10.59 -23.18 4.05
N GLN A 31 11.72 -22.54 4.36
CA GLN A 31 12.24 -21.43 3.56
C GLN A 31 12.54 -21.87 2.12
N ASN A 32 13.09 -23.07 1.93
CA ASN A 32 13.35 -23.62 0.60
C ASN A 32 12.06 -23.94 -0.14
N GLU A 33 11.05 -24.47 0.53
CA GLU A 33 9.73 -24.70 -0.06
C GLU A 33 9.04 -23.41 -0.48
N LEU A 34 9.04 -22.39 0.37
CA LEU A 34 8.49 -21.06 0.04
C LEU A 34 9.23 -20.43 -1.16
N LYS A 35 10.55 -20.60 -1.25
CA LYS A 35 11.34 -20.17 -2.42
C LYS A 35 10.97 -20.94 -3.69
N MET A 36 10.72 -22.24 -3.61
CA MET A 36 10.24 -23.04 -4.74
C MET A 36 8.88 -22.57 -5.23
N LEU A 37 7.94 -22.30 -4.30
CA LEU A 37 6.65 -21.71 -4.64
C LEU A 37 6.82 -20.36 -5.35
N LEU A 38 7.66 -19.47 -4.81
CA LEU A 38 7.97 -18.18 -5.43
C LEU A 38 8.53 -18.35 -6.85
N HIS A 39 9.51 -19.23 -7.05
CA HIS A 39 10.11 -19.50 -8.36
C HIS A 39 9.10 -20.03 -9.38
N HIS A 40 8.10 -20.80 -8.95
CA HIS A 40 7.07 -21.34 -9.81
C HIS A 40 5.99 -20.31 -10.17
N TYR A 41 5.44 -19.62 -9.16
CA TYR A 41 4.24 -18.80 -9.33
C TYR A 41 4.52 -17.34 -9.70
N TYR A 42 5.67 -16.77 -9.30
CA TYR A 42 5.99 -15.37 -9.62
C TYR A 42 6.10 -15.11 -11.13
N PRO A 43 6.71 -15.98 -11.95
CA PRO A 43 6.70 -15.82 -13.41
C PRO A 43 5.27 -15.77 -13.99
N ILE A 44 4.34 -16.54 -13.43
CA ILE A 44 2.92 -16.56 -13.86
C ILE A 44 2.22 -15.25 -13.47
N GLU A 45 2.49 -14.75 -12.26
CA GLU A 45 1.95 -13.47 -11.81
C GLU A 45 2.36 -12.34 -12.76
N ILE A 46 3.65 -12.22 -13.06
CA ILE A 46 4.16 -11.10 -13.85
C ILE A 46 4.02 -11.27 -15.37
N ASP A 47 3.47 -12.39 -15.84
CA ASP A 47 3.36 -12.73 -17.27
C ASP A 47 2.45 -11.74 -18.02
N PRO A 48 2.96 -10.89 -18.93
CA PRO A 48 2.12 -9.94 -19.65
C PRO A 48 1.18 -10.61 -20.68
N HIS A 49 1.40 -11.88 -21.02
CA HIS A 49 0.63 -12.61 -22.02
C HIS A 49 -0.57 -13.36 -21.43
N ARG A 50 -0.66 -13.46 -20.10
CA ARG A 50 -1.80 -14.06 -19.40
C ARG A 50 -2.78 -12.99 -18.93
N THR A 51 -4.06 -13.24 -19.15
CA THR A 51 -5.13 -12.43 -18.59
C THR A 51 -5.19 -12.55 -17.07
N ILE A 52 -5.79 -11.57 -16.40
CA ILE A 52 -6.02 -11.64 -14.94
C ILE A 52 -6.82 -12.91 -14.60
N LYS A 53 -7.87 -13.24 -15.37
CA LYS A 53 -8.71 -14.41 -15.16
C LYS A 53 -7.93 -15.72 -15.14
N GLU A 54 -6.94 -15.86 -16.03
CA GLU A 54 -6.06 -17.04 -16.08
C GLU A 54 -5.09 -17.09 -14.90
N LYS A 55 -4.66 -15.94 -14.37
CA LYS A 55 -3.73 -15.87 -13.23
C LYS A 55 -4.41 -16.11 -11.89
N LEU A 56 -5.70 -15.76 -11.74
CA LEU A 56 -6.46 -15.89 -10.49
C LEU A 56 -6.29 -17.25 -9.79
N PRO A 57 -6.58 -18.41 -10.44
CA PRO A 57 -6.49 -19.70 -9.75
C PRO A 57 -5.06 -20.02 -9.29
N HIS A 58 -4.04 -19.61 -10.04
CA HIS A 58 -2.65 -19.79 -9.67
C HIS A 58 -2.26 -18.96 -8.44
N MET A 59 -2.76 -17.73 -8.33
CA MET A 59 -2.50 -16.90 -7.14
C MET A 59 -3.18 -17.44 -5.90
N VAL A 60 -4.40 -17.97 -6.03
CA VAL A 60 -5.10 -18.65 -4.93
C VAL A 60 -4.28 -19.86 -4.48
N GLU A 61 -3.91 -20.73 -5.42
CA GLU A 61 -3.13 -21.93 -5.11
C GLU A 61 -1.78 -21.60 -4.46
N TRP A 62 -1.06 -20.61 -4.98
CA TRP A 62 0.22 -20.18 -4.44
C TRP A 62 0.09 -19.76 -2.98
N TRP A 63 -0.79 -18.80 -2.69
CA TRP A 63 -0.90 -18.24 -1.35
C TRP A 63 -1.52 -19.22 -0.36
N THR A 64 -2.43 -20.10 -0.80
CA THR A 64 -2.92 -21.21 0.05
C THR A 64 -1.76 -22.13 0.45
N LYS A 65 -0.94 -22.60 -0.50
CA LYS A 65 0.23 -23.43 -0.18
C LYS A 65 1.22 -22.72 0.75
N ALA A 66 1.49 -21.43 0.49
CA ALA A 66 2.39 -20.67 1.34
C ALA A 66 1.85 -20.51 2.77
N HIS A 67 0.55 -20.25 2.93
CA HIS A 67 -0.09 -20.15 4.25
C HIS A 67 -0.07 -21.48 4.99
N ASP A 68 -0.36 -22.59 4.31
CA ASP A 68 -0.32 -23.93 4.89
C ASP A 68 1.09 -24.28 5.41
N LEU A 69 2.13 -23.93 4.67
CA LEU A 69 3.52 -24.12 5.10
C LEU A 69 3.85 -23.30 6.35
N LEU A 70 3.40 -22.04 6.41
CA LEU A 70 3.61 -21.18 7.58
C LEU A 70 2.91 -21.74 8.83
N CYS A 71 1.70 -22.29 8.70
CA CYS A 71 0.97 -22.89 9.82
C CYS A 71 1.71 -24.10 10.41
N GLN A 72 2.50 -24.82 9.61
CA GLN A 72 3.30 -25.96 10.07
C GLN A 72 4.51 -25.53 10.93
N GLN A 73 4.91 -24.25 10.90
CA GLN A 73 6.11 -23.76 11.60
C GLN A 73 5.90 -23.46 13.09
N LYS A 74 4.70 -23.68 13.65
CA LYS A 74 4.36 -23.39 15.06
C LYS A 74 4.73 -21.96 15.48
N ILE A 75 4.43 -21.00 14.62
CA ILE A 75 4.70 -19.58 14.86
C ILE A 75 3.85 -19.10 16.03
N GLN A 76 4.47 -18.52 17.06
CA GLN A 76 3.75 -17.93 18.19
C GLN A 76 3.49 -16.44 17.94
N LYS A 77 2.30 -15.98 18.31
CA LYS A 77 1.91 -14.56 18.23
C LYS A 77 2.90 -13.62 18.93
N ALA A 78 3.45 -14.04 20.07
CA ALA A 78 4.42 -13.25 20.84
C ALA A 78 5.74 -12.99 20.07
N GLN A 79 6.09 -13.82 19.08
CA GLN A 79 7.32 -13.68 18.31
C GLN A 79 7.23 -12.58 17.24
N ILE A 80 6.01 -12.19 16.82
CA ILE A 80 5.78 -11.24 15.72
C ILE A 80 6.52 -9.91 15.95
N ALA A 81 6.45 -9.36 17.16
CA ALA A 81 7.14 -8.12 17.51
C ALA A 81 8.67 -8.23 17.37
N GLN A 82 9.25 -9.36 17.77
CA GLN A 82 10.68 -9.60 17.63
C GLN A 82 11.08 -9.80 16.17
N VAL A 83 10.32 -10.59 15.42
CA VAL A 83 10.54 -10.83 13.99
C VAL A 83 10.57 -9.52 13.19
N VAL A 84 9.61 -8.63 13.43
CA VAL A 84 9.58 -7.31 12.78
C VAL A 84 10.78 -6.46 13.20
N ARG A 85 11.15 -6.47 14.48
CA ARG A 85 12.26 -5.68 15.01
C ARG A 85 13.63 -6.11 14.46
N GLU A 86 13.83 -7.41 14.25
CA GLU A 86 15.06 -7.98 13.68
C GLU A 86 15.13 -7.85 12.15
N SER A 87 14.03 -7.45 11.51
CA SER A 87 13.97 -7.31 10.05
C SER A 87 14.61 -6.01 9.55
N ASN A 88 14.87 -5.97 8.23
CA ASN A 88 15.32 -4.76 7.54
C ASN A 88 14.15 -3.99 6.88
N ALA A 89 12.94 -4.08 7.45
CA ALA A 89 11.78 -3.38 6.93
C ALA A 89 11.97 -1.86 7.01
N MET A 90 11.70 -1.16 5.92
CA MET A 90 11.84 0.30 5.86
C MET A 90 10.62 0.94 5.22
N LEU A 91 10.06 1.94 5.88
CA LEU A 91 9.09 2.84 5.26
C LEU A 91 9.81 3.85 4.34
N ARG A 92 9.10 4.31 3.31
CA ARG A 92 9.61 5.34 2.39
C ARG A 92 9.95 6.63 3.11
N GLU A 93 10.85 7.40 2.51
CA GLU A 93 11.17 8.73 3.03
C GLU A 93 9.91 9.61 3.10
N GLY A 94 9.83 10.43 4.15
CA GLY A 94 8.65 11.26 4.41
C GLY A 94 7.50 10.55 5.13
N TYR A 95 7.58 9.24 5.45
CA TYR A 95 6.46 8.51 6.05
C TYR A 95 5.90 9.17 7.32
N LYS A 96 6.75 9.67 8.23
CA LYS A 96 6.27 10.32 9.46
C LYS A 96 5.41 11.53 9.15
N MET A 97 5.86 12.38 8.23
CA MET A 97 5.11 13.56 7.80
C MET A 97 3.78 13.14 7.20
N PHE A 98 3.82 12.14 6.31
CA PHE A 98 2.65 11.60 5.65
C PHE A 98 1.58 11.11 6.65
N PHE A 99 1.92 10.16 7.53
CA PHE A 99 0.97 9.60 8.49
C PHE A 99 0.45 10.66 9.49
N ASN A 100 1.34 11.51 10.00
CA ASN A 100 0.96 12.55 10.98
C ASN A 100 0.06 13.62 10.35
N THR A 101 0.33 14.03 9.11
CA THR A 101 -0.48 15.04 8.41
C THR A 101 -1.90 14.53 8.18
N LEU A 102 -2.06 13.27 7.75
CA LEU A 102 -3.37 12.67 7.56
C LEU A 102 -4.15 12.62 8.88
N TYR A 103 -3.49 12.17 9.95
CA TYR A 103 -4.11 12.07 11.27
C TYR A 103 -4.54 13.45 11.80
N GLN A 104 -3.64 14.44 11.78
CA GLN A 104 -3.93 15.81 12.25
C GLN A 104 -5.07 16.48 11.49
N ASN A 105 -5.25 16.14 10.22
CA ASN A 105 -6.33 16.67 9.37
C ASN A 105 -7.58 15.79 9.34
N ASN A 106 -7.66 14.74 10.17
CA ASN A 106 -8.78 13.80 10.21
C ASN A 106 -9.11 13.19 8.83
N ILE A 107 -8.06 12.88 8.06
CA ILE A 107 -8.16 12.21 6.76
C ILE A 107 -8.12 10.70 6.99
N PRO A 108 -9.18 9.94 6.68
CA PRO A 108 -9.15 8.49 6.76
C PRO A 108 -8.07 7.91 5.84
N LEU A 109 -7.26 7.02 6.40
CA LEU A 109 -6.26 6.26 5.68
C LEU A 109 -6.69 4.79 5.64
N PHE A 110 -7.04 4.31 4.46
CA PHE A 110 -7.38 2.91 4.24
C PHE A 110 -6.18 2.19 3.62
N ILE A 111 -5.64 1.19 4.32
CA ILE A 111 -4.55 0.35 3.85
C ILE A 111 -5.12 -1.00 3.44
N PHE A 112 -5.18 -1.26 2.15
CA PHE A 112 -5.49 -2.58 1.63
C PHE A 112 -4.15 -3.31 1.41
N SER A 113 -3.95 -4.53 1.89
CA SER A 113 -2.71 -5.28 1.66
C SER A 113 -3.03 -6.74 1.32
N ALA A 114 -2.34 -7.32 0.34
CA ALA A 114 -2.30 -8.77 0.14
C ALA A 114 -1.19 -9.44 0.97
N GLY A 115 -0.49 -8.65 1.78
CA GLY A 115 0.51 -9.14 2.72
C GLY A 115 -0.11 -9.73 3.98
N ILE A 116 0.75 -9.93 5.00
CA ILE A 116 0.32 -10.34 6.34
C ILE A 116 -0.04 -9.11 7.18
N GLY A 117 -1.27 -9.06 7.68
CA GLY A 117 -1.82 -7.94 8.45
C GLY A 117 -1.09 -7.69 9.77
N ASP A 118 -0.86 -8.74 10.56
CA ASP A 118 -0.19 -8.66 11.86
C ASP A 118 1.24 -8.10 11.75
N ILE A 119 1.97 -8.51 10.70
CA ILE A 119 3.31 -7.98 10.40
C ILE A 119 3.23 -6.52 9.99
N LEU A 120 2.28 -6.13 9.14
CA LEU A 120 2.09 -4.76 8.70
C LEU A 120 1.77 -3.83 9.88
N GLU A 121 0.80 -4.20 10.72
CA GLU A 121 0.43 -3.46 11.92
C GLU A 121 1.63 -3.26 12.85
N GLU A 122 2.41 -4.33 13.05
CA GLU A 122 3.56 -4.27 13.93
C GLU A 122 4.66 -3.36 13.37
N ILE A 123 4.88 -3.34 12.04
CA ILE A 123 5.80 -2.38 11.40
C ILE A 123 5.37 -0.94 11.71
N ILE A 124 4.12 -0.57 11.43
CA ILE A 124 3.65 0.82 11.65
C ILE A 124 3.57 1.19 13.13
N ARG A 125 3.33 0.21 14.02
CA ARG A 125 3.35 0.38 15.48
C ARG A 125 4.76 0.67 15.98
N GLN A 126 5.75 -0.13 15.59
CA GLN A 126 7.16 0.09 15.95
C GLN A 126 7.71 1.40 15.36
N MET A 127 7.24 1.79 14.17
CA MET A 127 7.57 3.08 13.54
C MET A 127 6.83 4.29 14.16
N LYS A 128 5.96 4.06 15.15
CA LYS A 128 5.21 5.08 15.91
C LYS A 128 4.30 5.95 15.04
N VAL A 129 3.67 5.35 14.04
CA VAL A 129 2.76 6.03 13.10
C VAL A 129 1.41 5.31 12.95
N PHE A 130 1.10 4.36 13.83
CA PHE A 130 -0.20 3.70 13.85
C PHE A 130 -1.25 4.56 14.56
N HIS A 131 -1.91 5.42 13.79
CA HIS A 131 -2.91 6.37 14.27
C HIS A 131 -4.34 5.83 14.16
N PRO A 132 -5.30 6.33 14.97
CA PRO A 132 -6.71 5.89 14.94
C PRO A 132 -7.46 6.11 13.62
N ASN A 133 -6.98 7.00 12.73
CA ASN A 133 -7.60 7.24 11.42
C ASN A 133 -7.21 6.16 10.38
N ILE A 134 -6.41 5.17 10.77
CA ILE A 134 -5.90 4.12 9.88
C ILE A 134 -6.80 2.89 10.00
N HIS A 135 -7.30 2.41 8.87
CA HIS A 135 -8.03 1.16 8.76
C HIS A 135 -7.27 0.21 7.83
N ILE A 136 -6.99 -1.01 8.28
CA ILE A 136 -6.20 -1.99 7.54
C ILE A 136 -7.06 -3.19 7.17
N VAL A 137 -7.01 -3.60 5.90
CA VAL A 137 -7.59 -4.84 5.38
C VAL A 137 -6.48 -5.66 4.77
N SER A 138 -6.18 -6.82 5.36
CA SER A 138 -5.07 -7.68 4.97
C SER A 138 -5.33 -9.14 5.36
N ASN A 139 -4.45 -10.06 4.96
CA ASN A 139 -4.48 -11.44 5.47
C ASN A 139 -4.00 -11.47 6.92
N TYR A 140 -4.92 -11.45 7.88
CA TYR A 140 -4.59 -11.56 9.30
C TYR A 140 -4.39 -13.02 9.71
N MET A 141 -3.38 -13.26 10.53
CA MET A 141 -3.11 -14.54 11.14
C MET A 141 -4.23 -14.93 12.11
N ASP A 142 -4.54 -16.21 12.13
CA ASP A 142 -5.41 -16.82 13.12
C ASP A 142 -4.59 -17.67 14.09
N PHE A 143 -4.71 -17.36 15.38
CA PHE A 143 -3.94 -18.01 16.44
C PHE A 143 -4.90 -18.80 17.32
N ASP A 144 -4.49 -20.00 17.71
CA ASP A 144 -5.21 -20.83 18.67
C ASP A 144 -5.15 -20.27 20.11
N GLU A 145 -5.76 -20.98 21.06
CA GLU A 145 -5.81 -20.58 22.48
C GLU A 145 -4.42 -20.51 23.12
N ASP A 146 -3.48 -21.32 22.64
CA ASP A 146 -2.09 -21.36 23.10
C ASP A 146 -1.21 -20.30 22.38
N GLY A 147 -1.79 -19.56 21.43
CA GLY A 147 -1.15 -18.48 20.70
C GLY A 147 -0.30 -18.93 19.51
N PHE A 148 -0.49 -20.15 19.01
CA PHE A 148 0.16 -20.67 17.82
C PHE A 148 -0.67 -20.44 16.55
N LEU A 149 0.01 -20.13 15.45
CA LEU A 149 -0.62 -19.92 14.15
C LEU A 149 -1.31 -21.21 13.67
N GLN A 150 -2.62 -21.14 13.47
CA GLN A 150 -3.43 -22.25 12.94
C GLN A 150 -4.00 -21.98 11.54
N GLY A 151 -3.97 -20.73 11.08
CA GLY A 151 -4.53 -20.34 9.80
C GLY A 151 -4.50 -18.84 9.53
N PHE A 152 -5.28 -18.40 8.55
CA PHE A 152 -5.50 -16.99 8.24
C PHE A 152 -7.00 -16.68 8.22
N LYS A 153 -7.35 -15.49 8.71
CA LYS A 153 -8.74 -15.07 8.89
C LYS A 153 -9.37 -14.60 7.60
N GLY A 154 -10.65 -14.92 7.44
CA GLY A 154 -11.48 -14.38 6.37
C GLY A 154 -11.10 -14.91 4.99
N ARG A 155 -11.33 -14.10 3.96
CA ARG A 155 -11.07 -14.46 2.57
C ARG A 155 -9.64 -14.08 2.21
N LEU A 156 -8.90 -14.99 1.57
CA LEU A 156 -7.56 -14.72 1.06
C LEU A 156 -7.56 -13.48 0.14
N ILE A 157 -6.64 -12.56 0.42
CA ILE A 157 -6.35 -11.37 -0.38
C ILE A 157 -5.01 -11.60 -1.10
N HIS A 158 -5.03 -11.49 -2.42
CA HIS A 158 -3.85 -11.60 -3.30
C HIS A 158 -3.85 -10.44 -4.32
N THR A 159 -2.82 -10.35 -5.17
CA THR A 159 -2.59 -9.21 -6.07
C THR A 159 -3.79 -8.83 -6.96
N TYR A 160 -4.65 -9.79 -7.31
CA TYR A 160 -5.70 -9.64 -8.34
C TYR A 160 -7.14 -9.69 -7.83
N ASN A 161 -7.37 -9.85 -6.53
CA ASN A 161 -8.72 -9.87 -5.96
C ASN A 161 -8.97 -8.68 -5.00
N LYS A 162 -8.20 -7.59 -5.15
CA LYS A 162 -8.34 -6.36 -4.37
C LYS A 162 -9.40 -5.43 -4.93
N SER A 163 -10.61 -5.95 -4.98
CA SER A 163 -11.79 -5.16 -5.28
C SER A 163 -12.55 -4.86 -4.00
N SER A 164 -13.45 -3.89 -4.11
CA SER A 164 -14.44 -3.53 -3.10
C SER A 164 -15.22 -4.70 -2.52
N SER A 165 -15.42 -5.77 -3.29
CA SER A 165 -16.08 -7.01 -2.84
C SER A 165 -15.41 -7.71 -1.66
N VAL A 166 -14.14 -7.42 -1.38
CA VAL A 166 -13.48 -7.89 -0.14
C VAL A 166 -13.96 -7.12 1.08
N CYS A 167 -14.43 -5.88 0.88
CA CYS A 167 -14.81 -4.93 1.92
C CYS A 167 -16.33 -4.68 2.00
N GLU A 168 -17.13 -5.29 1.11
CA GLU A 168 -18.60 -5.16 1.09
C GLU A 168 -19.24 -5.50 2.44
N ASN A 169 -18.63 -6.41 3.20
CA ASN A 169 -19.14 -6.86 4.51
C ASN A 169 -18.65 -6.03 5.71
N SER A 170 -17.74 -5.06 5.53
CA SER A 170 -17.10 -4.37 6.68
C SER A 170 -17.84 -3.11 7.16
N GLY A 171 -18.81 -2.61 6.39
CA GLY A 171 -19.50 -1.33 6.67
C GLY A 171 -18.58 -0.10 6.62
N TYR A 172 -17.26 -0.26 6.44
CA TYR A 172 -16.29 0.83 6.46
C TYR A 172 -16.53 1.85 5.35
N PHE A 173 -16.87 1.39 4.14
CA PHE A 173 -17.18 2.31 3.04
C PHE A 173 -18.43 3.17 3.28
N GLN A 174 -19.36 2.73 4.14
CA GLN A 174 -20.49 3.55 4.56
C GLN A 174 -20.02 4.71 5.47
N GLN A 175 -18.99 4.48 6.28
CA GLN A 175 -18.37 5.53 7.11
C GLN A 175 -17.61 6.57 6.27
N LEU A 176 -17.26 6.23 5.02
CA LEU A 176 -16.63 7.13 4.06
C LEU A 176 -17.65 7.95 3.25
N GLN A 177 -18.95 7.82 3.53
CA GLN A 177 -19.99 8.59 2.86
C GLN A 177 -19.73 10.10 3.00
N GLY A 178 -19.80 10.81 1.88
CA GLY A 178 -19.49 12.24 1.79
C GLY A 178 -18.01 12.59 1.61
N LYS A 179 -17.13 11.58 1.52
CA LYS A 179 -15.73 11.78 1.13
C LYS A 179 -15.58 11.53 -0.37
N THR A 180 -15.65 12.62 -1.14
CA THR A 180 -15.75 12.55 -2.60
C THR A 180 -14.39 12.59 -3.32
N ASN A 181 -13.31 12.93 -2.61
CA ASN A 181 -11.97 13.05 -3.17
C ASN A 181 -11.05 11.93 -2.68
N ILE A 182 -10.49 11.16 -3.60
CA ILE A 182 -9.60 10.03 -3.31
C ILE A 182 -8.20 10.29 -3.84
N LEU A 183 -7.22 10.07 -2.99
CA LEU A 183 -5.85 9.82 -3.41
C LEU A 183 -5.60 8.31 -3.31
N LEU A 184 -5.20 7.68 -4.40
CA LEU A 184 -4.92 6.24 -4.48
C LEU A 184 -3.45 6.04 -4.76
N LEU A 185 -2.78 5.29 -3.89
CA LEU A 185 -1.34 5.00 -4.00
C LEU A 185 -1.16 3.48 -4.13
N GLY A 186 -0.49 3.03 -5.18
CA GLY A 186 -0.24 1.61 -5.44
C GLY A 186 1.09 1.38 -6.15
N ASP A 187 1.53 0.12 -6.22
CA ASP A 187 2.75 -0.27 -6.94
C ASP A 187 2.52 -1.38 -7.97
N SER A 188 1.29 -1.87 -8.07
CA SER A 188 0.88 -2.90 -9.03
C SER A 188 -0.38 -2.49 -9.80
N MET A 189 -0.60 -3.12 -10.95
CA MET A 189 -1.83 -2.90 -11.74
C MET A 189 -3.10 -3.33 -10.99
N GLY A 190 -2.99 -4.32 -10.09
CA GLY A 190 -4.11 -4.77 -9.25
C GLY A 190 -4.57 -3.74 -8.22
N ASP A 191 -3.78 -2.69 -7.97
CA ASP A 191 -4.11 -1.64 -7.02
C ASP A 191 -5.07 -0.59 -7.63
N LEU A 192 -5.21 -0.56 -8.96
CA LEU A 192 -6.03 0.44 -9.66
C LEU A 192 -7.54 0.32 -9.34
N THR A 193 -7.99 -0.85 -8.88
CA THR A 193 -9.39 -1.19 -8.58
C THR A 193 -9.76 -1.04 -7.10
N MET A 194 -8.83 -0.59 -6.25
CA MET A 194 -9.07 -0.52 -4.79
C MET A 194 -10.15 0.50 -4.39
N ALA A 195 -10.38 1.52 -5.21
CA ALA A 195 -11.37 2.57 -4.95
C ALA A 195 -12.76 2.25 -5.53
N ASP A 196 -12.94 1.13 -6.24
CA ASP A 196 -14.18 0.81 -6.97
C ASP A 196 -15.40 0.65 -6.05
N GLY A 197 -15.19 0.51 -4.74
CA GLY A 197 -16.25 0.36 -3.72
C GLY A 197 -16.59 1.62 -2.96
N VAL A 198 -15.87 2.72 -3.18
CA VAL A 198 -16.13 3.96 -2.47
C VAL A 198 -17.35 4.62 -3.11
N PRO A 199 -18.45 4.84 -2.38
CA PRO A 199 -19.62 5.50 -2.92
C PRO A 199 -19.38 7.00 -3.09
N GLY A 200 -19.87 7.59 -4.18
CA GLY A 200 -19.90 9.05 -4.36
C GLY A 200 -18.53 9.69 -4.64
N VAL A 201 -17.64 9.00 -5.35
CA VAL A 201 -16.35 9.56 -5.79
C VAL A 201 -16.59 10.61 -6.88
N GLU A 202 -16.10 11.83 -6.65
CA GLU A 202 -16.10 12.92 -7.63
C GLU A 202 -14.72 13.06 -8.28
N ASN A 203 -13.64 13.02 -7.48
CA ASN A 203 -12.28 13.18 -7.96
C ASN A 203 -11.40 12.04 -7.43
N ILE A 204 -10.59 11.45 -8.32
CA ILE A 204 -9.60 10.44 -7.95
C ILE A 204 -8.25 10.70 -8.61
N LEU A 205 -7.21 10.82 -7.78
CA LEU A 205 -5.82 10.89 -8.24
C LEU A 205 -5.15 9.54 -7.94
N LYS A 206 -4.68 8.85 -8.98
CA LYS A 206 -3.96 7.57 -8.86
C LYS A 206 -2.47 7.80 -9.08
N ILE A 207 -1.64 7.36 -8.14
CA ILE A 207 -0.18 7.45 -8.22
C ILE A 207 0.40 6.04 -8.08
N GLY A 208 1.11 5.62 -9.13
CA GLY A 208 1.76 4.32 -9.23
C GLY A 208 3.26 4.41 -8.97
N PHE A 209 3.78 3.58 -8.06
CA PHE A 209 5.22 3.42 -7.85
C PHE A 209 5.75 2.29 -8.74
N LEU A 210 6.42 2.65 -9.84
CA LEU A 210 7.06 1.68 -10.73
C LEU A 210 8.45 1.31 -10.17
N ASN A 211 8.48 0.27 -9.34
CA ASN A 211 9.69 -0.12 -8.61
C ASN A 211 10.62 -1.08 -9.37
N ASP A 212 10.08 -1.86 -10.31
CA ASP A 212 10.79 -2.88 -11.08
C ASP A 212 10.48 -2.72 -12.57
N LYS A 213 11.36 -3.22 -13.45
CA LYS A 213 11.19 -3.23 -14.92
C LYS A 213 10.94 -1.87 -15.57
N VAL A 214 11.67 -0.83 -15.15
CA VAL A 214 11.60 0.55 -15.70
C VAL A 214 11.81 0.61 -17.23
N GLY A 215 12.36 -0.43 -17.87
CA GLY A 215 12.56 -0.52 -19.33
C GLY A 215 11.55 -1.36 -20.13
N ALA A 216 10.51 -1.96 -19.53
CA ALA A 216 9.63 -2.93 -20.20
C ALA A 216 8.11 -2.64 -20.07
N GLY A 217 7.73 -1.42 -19.70
CA GLY A 217 6.32 -1.04 -19.63
C GLY A 217 5.68 -0.94 -21.03
N PRO A 218 4.40 -1.33 -21.21
CA PRO A 218 3.67 -1.03 -22.43
C PRO A 218 3.55 0.50 -22.53
N GLY A 219 4.12 1.09 -23.58
CA GLY A 219 3.85 2.49 -23.90
C GLY A 219 2.35 2.67 -24.03
N LEU A 220 1.77 3.53 -23.19
CA LEU A 220 0.37 3.92 -23.30
C LEU A 220 0.17 4.53 -24.71
N PRO A 221 -0.72 4.00 -25.55
CA PRO A 221 -1.05 4.64 -26.81
C PRO A 221 -1.93 5.87 -26.51
N GLY A 222 -1.42 7.06 -26.81
CA GLY A 222 -2.28 8.19 -27.19
C GLY A 222 -2.77 9.15 -26.09
N SER A 223 -2.09 9.31 -24.96
CA SER A 223 -2.30 10.50 -24.12
C SER A 223 -0.95 11.14 -23.78
N GLY A 224 -0.75 12.39 -24.20
CA GLY A 224 0.45 13.18 -23.96
C GLY A 224 0.63 13.63 -22.51
N CYS A 225 0.30 12.77 -21.54
CA CYS A 225 0.68 12.98 -20.14
C CYS A 225 2.04 12.32 -19.92
N PRO A 226 3.09 13.07 -19.53
CA PRO A 226 4.36 12.46 -19.19
C PRO A 226 4.13 11.48 -18.03
N SER A 227 4.45 10.21 -18.25
CA SER A 227 4.59 9.23 -17.18
C SER A 227 5.72 9.70 -16.28
N VAL A 228 5.40 10.37 -15.18
CA VAL A 228 6.39 10.76 -14.17
C VAL A 228 6.80 9.49 -13.43
N SER A 229 7.95 8.94 -13.78
CA SER A 229 8.64 7.95 -12.96
C SER A 229 9.15 8.66 -11.71
N MET A 230 8.45 8.53 -10.58
CA MET A 230 9.03 8.94 -9.31
C MET A 230 10.07 7.89 -8.90
N PRO A 231 11.39 8.22 -8.86
CA PRO A 231 12.35 7.34 -8.22
C PRO A 231 11.96 7.14 -6.76
N ASP A 232 12.41 6.04 -6.16
CA ASP A 232 12.07 5.45 -4.85
C ASP A 232 12.02 6.37 -3.60
N LYS A 233 12.18 7.68 -3.75
CA LYS A 233 12.71 8.60 -2.76
C LYS A 233 11.68 9.45 -2.01
N CYS A 234 10.38 9.43 -2.34
CA CYS A 234 9.41 10.17 -1.52
C CYS A 234 8.00 9.58 -1.56
N LEU A 235 7.38 9.45 -0.38
CA LEU A 235 5.92 9.49 -0.30
C LEU A 235 5.48 10.90 -0.69
N VAL A 236 4.41 10.99 -1.47
CA VAL A 236 3.84 12.23 -1.99
C VAL A 236 3.71 13.22 -0.84
N ASN A 237 4.54 14.26 -0.89
CA ASN A 237 4.59 15.29 0.13
C ASN A 237 3.91 16.53 -0.45
N THR A 238 2.62 16.42 -0.75
CA THR A 238 1.85 17.58 -1.18
C THR A 238 1.43 18.37 0.05
N SER A 239 2.15 19.45 0.32
CA SER A 239 1.52 20.63 0.91
C SER A 239 0.41 21.07 -0.05
N MET A 240 -0.80 20.54 0.11
CA MET A 240 -1.97 20.94 -0.68
C MET A 240 -2.42 22.33 -0.23
N CYS A 241 -1.67 23.36 -0.62
CA CYS A 241 -2.16 24.73 -0.63
C CYS A 241 -2.72 25.00 -2.03
N TRP A 242 -4.00 24.70 -2.23
CA TRP A 242 -4.69 25.02 -3.48
C TRP A 242 -5.25 26.44 -3.39
N SER A 243 -4.54 27.43 -3.95
CA SER A 243 -5.14 28.75 -4.19
C SER A 243 -5.93 28.70 -5.49
N ARG A 244 -7.24 28.95 -5.39
CA ARG A 244 -8.16 29.04 -6.52
C ARG A 244 -7.85 30.31 -7.33
N SER A 245 -7.16 30.21 -8.45
CA SER A 245 -7.11 31.30 -9.44
C SER A 245 -7.94 30.89 -10.66
N SER A 246 -9.18 31.36 -10.71
CA SER A 246 -10.01 31.29 -11.90
C SER A 246 -9.47 32.27 -12.94
N LEU A 247 -8.88 31.75 -14.01
CA LEU A 247 -8.80 32.45 -15.29
C LEU A 247 -9.15 31.47 -16.41
N ARG A 248 -10.39 31.58 -16.86
CA ARG A 248 -10.96 31.17 -18.16
C ARG A 248 -10.13 30.14 -18.97
N GLY A 249 -10.58 28.88 -18.94
CA GLY A 249 -10.77 28.11 -20.17
C GLY A 249 -9.61 27.25 -20.71
N THR A 250 -8.45 27.17 -20.07
CA THR A 250 -7.41 26.22 -20.48
C THR A 250 -6.52 25.86 -19.30
N GLU A 251 -6.53 24.58 -18.88
CA GLU A 251 -5.65 24.07 -17.85
C GLU A 251 -4.23 23.91 -18.41
N VAL A 252 -3.27 24.67 -17.88
CA VAL A 252 -1.84 24.45 -18.08
C VAL A 252 -1.21 24.29 -16.71
N TRP A 253 -0.70 23.09 -16.42
CA TRP A 253 -0.01 22.75 -15.18
C TRP A 253 1.49 22.96 -15.38
N HIS A 254 2.08 23.93 -14.67
CA HIS A 254 3.53 24.10 -14.61
C HIS A 254 4.09 23.48 -13.32
N GLU A 255 5.10 22.62 -13.47
CA GLU A 255 5.90 22.06 -12.38
C GLU A 255 7.02 23.06 -12.02
N LEU A 256 7.08 23.51 -10.75
CA LEU A 256 8.20 24.31 -10.26
C LEU A 256 9.33 23.38 -9.82
N TYR A 257 10.26 23.08 -10.74
CA TYR A 257 11.55 22.50 -10.40
C TYR A 257 12.43 23.56 -9.72
N SER A 258 12.54 23.54 -8.40
CA SER A 258 13.63 24.21 -7.69
C SER A 258 14.81 23.24 -7.56
N HIS A 259 15.83 23.46 -8.39
CA HIS A 259 17.11 22.79 -8.27
C HIS A 259 17.71 23.06 -6.88
N GLY A 260 17.94 21.99 -6.11
CA GLY A 260 18.94 21.92 -5.05
C GLY A 260 18.94 23.08 -4.05
N LYS A 261 18.04 23.05 -3.08
CA LYS A 261 18.26 23.43 -1.66
C LYS A 261 16.93 23.31 -0.92
N THR A 262 16.93 22.51 0.13
CA THR A 262 15.83 22.45 1.11
C THR A 262 15.67 23.84 1.72
N ALA A 263 14.62 24.57 1.34
CA ALA A 263 14.21 25.82 1.98
C ALA A 263 12.72 25.71 2.33
N MET A 264 12.45 25.37 3.59
CA MET A 264 11.12 25.57 4.18
C MET A 264 10.85 27.07 4.23
N THR A 265 9.83 27.53 3.53
CA THR A 265 9.23 28.84 3.77
C THR A 265 7.83 28.60 4.31
N ALA A 266 7.66 28.76 5.62
CA ALA A 266 6.34 28.79 6.23
C ALA A 266 5.68 30.12 5.85
N VAL A 267 4.67 30.09 4.98
CA VAL A 267 3.84 31.27 4.73
C VAL A 267 2.68 31.24 5.72
N SER A 268 2.77 32.10 6.73
CA SER A 268 1.67 32.44 7.63
C SER A 268 0.76 33.50 7.00
N GLY A 269 -0.56 33.27 6.99
CA GLY A 269 -1.61 34.25 6.67
C GLY A 269 -2.62 33.70 5.66
N THR A 270 -3.93 33.91 5.75
CA THR A 270 -4.78 34.79 6.56
C THR A 270 -6.21 34.21 6.55
N ARG A 271 -7.05 34.55 7.55
CA ARG A 271 -8.48 34.20 7.63
C ARG A 271 -9.21 34.40 6.30
N CYS A 272 -9.95 33.38 5.87
CA CYS A 272 -11.08 33.53 4.95
C CYS A 272 -12.39 33.40 5.74
N ASP A 273 -13.05 34.54 5.95
CA ASP A 273 -14.45 34.61 6.33
C ASP A 273 -15.30 34.22 5.11
N SER A 274 -15.83 33.00 5.09
CA SER A 274 -17.09 32.62 4.45
C SER A 274 -17.35 31.13 4.68
N GLY A 275 -18.55 30.81 5.16
CA GLY A 275 -18.93 29.49 5.62
C GLY A 275 -18.79 28.39 4.57
N VAL A 276 -18.18 27.29 5.03
CA VAL A 276 -18.34 25.89 4.60
C VAL A 276 -17.86 25.51 3.18
N GLN A 277 -16.71 24.83 3.14
CA GLN A 277 -16.60 23.54 2.42
C GLN A 277 -15.50 22.69 3.09
N ARG A 278 -15.89 21.64 3.81
CA ARG A 278 -14.95 20.63 4.32
C ARG A 278 -14.53 19.74 3.14
N HIS A 279 -13.33 19.93 2.61
CA HIS A 279 -12.77 19.03 1.61
C HIS A 279 -12.42 17.71 2.28
N CYS A 280 -13.25 16.70 2.04
CA CYS A 280 -13.18 15.41 2.69
C CYS A 280 -12.36 14.45 1.82
N TRP A 281 -11.09 14.27 2.18
CA TRP A 281 -10.17 13.35 1.50
C TRP A 281 -10.27 11.95 2.10
N VAL A 282 -10.09 10.92 1.25
CA VAL A 282 -9.76 9.55 1.65
C VAL A 282 -8.49 9.16 0.91
N LEU A 283 -7.57 8.54 1.64
CA LEU A 283 -6.36 8.00 1.06
C LEU A 283 -6.41 6.48 1.14
N THR A 284 -6.41 5.84 -0.01
CA THR A 284 -6.36 4.38 -0.11
C THR A 284 -4.96 3.97 -0.57
N MET A 285 -4.30 3.14 0.21
CA MET A 285 -2.90 2.78 0.05
C MET A 285 -2.66 1.29 0.09
N TYR A 286 -1.56 0.88 -0.55
CA TYR A 286 -1.23 -0.53 -0.71
C TYR A 286 0.16 -0.94 -0.21
N MET A 287 0.35 -2.20 0.14
CA MET A 287 1.68 -2.85 0.27
C MET A 287 1.56 -4.28 -0.29
N ALA A 288 2.11 -4.60 -1.47
CA ALA A 288 2.48 -5.97 -1.86
C ALA A 288 3.97 -6.02 -2.09
N TYR A 289 4.58 -7.13 -1.72
CA TYR A 289 6.01 -7.36 -1.85
C TYR A 289 6.84 -6.40 -1.02
#